data_AF-A0A938YQI1-F1
#
_entry.id   AF-A0A938YQI1-F1
#
_cell.length_a   1.000
_cell.length_b   1.000
_cell.length_c   1.000
_cell.angle_alpha   90.00
_cell.angle_beta   90.00
_cell.angle_gamma   90.00
#
_symmetry.space_group_name_H-M   'P 1'
#
loop_
_entity.id
_entity.type
_entity.pdbx_description
1 polymer ?
#
loop_
_entity_poly.entity_id
_entity_poly.type
_entity_poly.pdbx_seq_one_letter_code
_entity_poly.pdbx_strand_id
1 'polypeptide(L)' 'MISDNGVAIPDDMATVLTDDGAALTAFQALRPDDQLKWVRWVTADGRAADRTERLGQLASHVQQFHRPAQEHLSV' A
#
# COMPACT_ATOMS: atom_id res chain seq x y z
N MET A 1 -7.13 -4.58 -9.96
CA MET A 1 -6.52 -5.84 -9.45
C MET A 1 -7.17 -6.25 -8.12
N ILE A 2 -7.14 -7.53 -7.71
CA ILE A 2 -7.52 -7.98 -6.36
C ILE A 2 -6.26 -8.47 -5.63
N SER A 3 -6.08 -8.09 -4.36
CA SER A 3 -4.98 -8.59 -3.52
C SER A 3 -5.18 -10.05 -3.13
N ASP A 4 -4.13 -10.71 -2.64
CA ASP A 4 -4.22 -12.09 -2.12
C ASP A 4 -5.24 -12.19 -0.96
N ASN A 5 -5.39 -11.11 -0.18
CA ASN A 5 -6.36 -11.02 0.92
C ASN A 5 -7.77 -10.59 0.49
N GLY A 6 -8.07 -10.56 -0.82
CA GLY A 6 -9.40 -10.26 -1.36
C GLY A 6 -9.76 -8.77 -1.42
N VAL A 7 -8.80 -7.86 -1.28
CA VAL A 7 -9.05 -6.41 -1.34
C VAL A 7 -8.95 -5.91 -2.77
N ALA A 8 -9.95 -5.15 -3.22
CA ALA A 8 -9.92 -4.52 -4.53
C ALA A 8 -8.91 -3.35 -4.56
N ILE A 9 -7.92 -3.44 -5.43
CA ILE A 9 -6.87 -2.44 -5.65
C ILE A 9 -7.16 -1.72 -6.99
N PRO A 10 -7.28 -0.38 -6.99
CA PRO A 10 -7.41 0.43 -8.22
C PRO A 10 -6.24 0.20 -9.18
N ASP A 11 -6.47 0.28 -10.49
CA ASP A 11 -5.45 -0.08 -11.49
C ASP A 11 -4.20 0.81 -11.45
N ASP A 12 -4.34 2.12 -11.18
CA ASP A 12 -3.19 3.02 -11.00
C ASP A 12 -2.34 2.64 -9.78
N MET A 13 -2.97 2.26 -8.68
CA MET A 13 -2.31 1.79 -7.46
C MET A 13 -1.64 0.43 -7.70
N ALA A 14 -2.32 -0.48 -8.41
CA ALA A 14 -1.78 -1.77 -8.79
C ALA A 14 -0.54 -1.63 -9.67
N THR A 15 -0.53 -0.66 -10.59
CA THR A 15 0.62 -0.35 -11.44
C THR A 15 1.81 0.08 -10.60
N VAL A 16 1.62 1.04 -9.68
CA VAL A 16 2.70 1.50 -8.78
C VAL A 16 3.24 0.37 -7.90
N LEU A 17 2.36 -0.44 -7.32
CA LEU A 17 2.79 -1.56 -6.49
C LEU A 17 3.53 -2.62 -7.32
N THR A 18 3.07 -2.92 -8.54
CA THR A 18 3.71 -3.95 -9.37
C THR A 18 5.05 -3.50 -9.94
N ASP A 19 5.24 -2.20 -10.14
CA ASP A 19 6.54 -1.61 -10.54
C ASP A 19 7.61 -1.78 -9.45
N ASP A 20 7.22 -1.70 -8.17
CA ASP A 20 8.08 -1.97 -7.02
C ASP A 20 7.71 -3.28 -6.31
N GLY A 21 8.39 -4.37 -6.70
CA GLY A 21 8.13 -5.69 -6.14
C GLY A 21 8.23 -5.77 -4.60
N ALA A 22 9.08 -4.95 -3.96
CA ALA A 22 9.17 -4.93 -2.49
C ALA A 22 7.95 -4.25 -1.87
N ALA A 23 7.44 -3.18 -2.49
CA ALA A 23 6.18 -2.54 -2.10
C ALA A 23 5.00 -3.50 -2.28
N LEU A 24 4.95 -4.27 -3.38
CA LEU A 24 3.91 -5.26 -3.59
C LEU A 24 3.92 -6.33 -2.51
N THR A 25 5.09 -6.91 -2.21
CA THR A 25 5.23 -7.91 -1.14
C THR A 25 4.81 -7.34 0.22
N ALA A 26 5.28 -6.13 0.54
CA ALA A 26 4.90 -5.45 1.78
C ALA A 26 3.38 -5.20 1.86
N PHE A 27 2.75 -4.76 0.77
CA PHE A 27 1.31 -4.54 0.70
C PHE A 27 0.52 -5.84 0.88
N GLN A 28 0.93 -6.91 0.19
CA GLN A 28 0.28 -8.21 0.26
C GLN A 28 0.40 -8.84 1.66
N ALA A 29 1.50 -8.57 2.38
CA ALA A 29 1.68 -9.02 3.77
C ALA A 29 0.79 -8.29 4.80
N LEU A 30 0.16 -7.17 4.42
CA LEU A 30 -0.76 -6.45 5.31
C LEU A 30 -2.10 -7.19 5.47
N ARG A 31 -2.73 -7.03 6.64
CA ARG A 31 -4.11 -7.47 6.86
C ARG A 31 -5.06 -6.76 5.89
N PRO A 32 -6.19 -7.38 5.49
CA PRO A 32 -7.16 -6.78 4.58
C PRO A 32 -7.66 -5.41 5.07
N ASP A 33 -7.87 -5.22 6.38
CA ASP A 33 -8.25 -3.92 6.95
C ASP A 33 -7.21 -2.82 6.69
N ASP A 34 -5.92 -3.14 6.78
CA ASP A 34 -4.84 -2.18 6.54
C ASP A 34 -4.67 -1.92 5.04
N GLN A 35 -4.84 -2.93 4.19
CA GLN A 35 -4.90 -2.75 2.74
C GLN A 35 -6.04 -1.81 2.34
N LEU A 36 -7.23 -1.98 2.93
CA LEU A 36 -8.37 -1.10 2.70
C LEU A 36 -8.10 0.35 3.12
N LYS A 37 -7.34 0.59 4.20
CA LYS A 37 -6.94 1.95 4.59
C LYS A 37 -6.07 2.61 3.54
N TRP A 38 -5.10 1.88 2.97
CA TRP A 38 -4.26 2.40 1.89
C TRP A 38 -5.05 2.68 0.62
N VAL A 39 -5.94 1.77 0.21
CA VAL A 39 -6.84 2.01 -0.93
C VAL A 39 -7.66 3.27 -0.69
N ARG A 40 -8.30 3.38 0.48
CA ARG A 40 -9.09 4.56 0.87
C ARG A 40 -8.26 5.83 0.92
N TRP A 41 -7.02 5.78 1.38
CA TRP A 41 -6.13 6.94 1.39
C TRP A 41 -5.81 7.42 -0.03
N VAL A 42 -5.47 6.50 -0.93
CA VAL A 42 -5.21 6.82 -2.35
C VAL A 42 -6.48 7.33 -3.05
N THR A 43 -7.64 6.77 -2.74
CA THR A 43 -8.94 7.13 -3.35
C THR A 43 -9.71 8.21 -2.59
N ALA A 44 -9.20 8.72 -1.46
CA ALA A 44 -9.92 9.69 -0.65
C ALA A 44 -10.17 10.97 -1.47
N ASP A 45 -11.41 11.47 -1.38
CA ASP A 45 -11.84 12.71 -2.03
C ASP A 45 -10.83 13.83 -1.79
N GLY A 46 -10.35 14.39 -2.90
CA GLY A 46 -9.25 15.34 -2.97
C GLY A 46 -9.04 15.76 -4.42
N ARG A 47 -8.13 16.70 -4.69
CA ARG A 47 -7.81 17.06 -6.07
C ARG A 47 -7.08 15.88 -6.73
N ALA A 48 -7.17 15.75 -8.04
CA ALA A 48 -6.42 14.73 -8.79
C ALA A 48 -4.89 14.82 -8.55
N ALA A 49 -4.39 16.03 -8.25
CA ALA A 49 -3.01 16.26 -7.84
C ALA A 49 -2.65 15.50 -6.55
N ASP A 50 -3.54 15.49 -5.55
CA ASP A 50 -3.36 14.76 -4.29
C ASP A 50 -3.29 13.25 -4.54
N ARG A 51 -4.12 12.70 -5.44
CA ARG A 51 -4.04 11.28 -5.81
C ARG A 51 -2.70 10.94 -6.44
N THR A 52 -2.22 11.76 -7.37
CA THR A 52 -0.94 11.54 -8.04
C THR A 52 0.21 11.59 -7.04
N GLU A 53 0.18 12.54 -6.11
CA GLU A 53 1.18 12.67 -5.05
C GLU A 53 1.16 11.47 -4.09
N ARG A 54 -0.03 11.01 -3.68
CA ARG A 54 -0.20 9.83 -2.83
C ARG A 54 0.30 8.56 -3.52
N LEU A 55 0.03 8.40 -4.81
CA LEU A 55 0.56 7.29 -5.61
C LEU A 55 2.10 7.34 -5.66
N GLY A 56 2.69 8.51 -5.86
CA GLY A 56 4.15 8.68 -5.84
C GLY A 56 4.81 8.33 -4.50
N GLN A 57 4.08 8.47 -3.39
CA GLN A 57 4.56 8.14 -2.04
C GLN A 57 4.20 6.72 -1.58
N LEU A 58 3.30 6.02 -2.29
CA LEU A 58 2.70 4.77 -1.85
C LEU A 58 3.73 3.67 -1.58
N ALA A 59 4.63 3.43 -2.54
CA ALA A 59 5.61 2.35 -2.44
C ALA A 59 6.49 2.51 -1.19
N SER A 60 7.03 3.71 -0.98
CA SER A 60 7.85 4.06 0.19
C SER A 60 7.07 3.92 1.49
N HIS A 61 5.84 4.43 1.56
CA HIS A 61 5.03 4.39 2.77
C HIS A 61 4.63 2.96 3.17
N VAL A 62 4.21 2.13 2.21
CA VAL A 62 3.84 0.73 2.48
C VAL A 62 5.07 -0.07 2.95
N GLN A 63 6.22 0.14 2.31
CA GLN A 63 7.48 -0.50 2.72
C GLN A 63 7.91 -0.06 4.12
N GLN A 64 7.75 1.23 4.47
CA GLN A 64 8.06 1.73 5.81
C GLN A 64 7.10 1.22 6.88
N PHE A 65 5.82 1.04 6.53
CA PHE A 65 4.82 0.45 7.42
C PHE A 65 5.08 -1.05 7.66
N HIS A 66 5.70 -1.74 6.71
CA HIS A 66 6.05 -3.16 6.80
C HIS A 66 7.46 -3.42 7.38
N ARG A 67 8.44 -2.52 7.15
CA ARG A 67 9.64 -2.36 8.00
C ARG A 67 9.15 -2.10 9.44
N PRO A 68 9.81 -2.57 10.49
CA PRO A 68 9.33 -3.76 11.18
C PRO A 68 8.61 -3.51 12.51
N ALA A 69 7.54 -4.27 12.73
CA ALA A 69 7.20 -4.88 14.04
C ALA A 69 8.11 -6.09 14.38
N GLN A 70 9.17 -6.34 13.60
CA GLN A 70 10.19 -7.38 13.83
C GLN A 70 11.33 -6.94 14.76
N GLU A 71 11.39 -5.69 15.23
CA GLU A 71 12.43 -5.24 16.17
C GLU A 71 12.03 -5.34 17.65
N HIS A 72 10.85 -5.88 17.98
CA HIS A 72 10.39 -6.01 19.37
C HIS A 72 10.35 -7.47 19.89
N LEU A 73 11.25 -8.32 19.40
CA LEU A 73 11.52 -9.65 19.98
C LEU A 73 13.04 -9.86 20.05
N SER A 74 13.68 -9.09 20.91
CA SER A 74 15.02 -9.38 21.42
C SER A 74 15.03 -9.01 22.90
N VAL A 75 14.50 -9.93 23.70
CA VAL A 75 14.74 -10.06 25.15
C VAL A 75 15.37 -11.42 25.38
#